data_AF-A0A356BXQ5-F1
#
_entry.id   AF-A0A356BXQ5-F1
#
_cell.length_a   1.000
_cell.length_b   1.000
_cell.length_c   1.000
_cell.angle_alpha   90.00
_cell.angle_beta   90.00
_cell.angle_gamma   90.00
#
_symmetry.space_group_name_H-M   'P 1'
#
loop_
_entity.id
_entity.type
_entity.pdbx_description
1 polymer ?
#
loop_
_entity_poly.entity_id
_entity_poly.type
_entity_poly.pdbx_seq_one_letter_code
_entity_poly.pdbx_strand_id
1 'polypeptide(L)' 'RIVLEGDVPSPINPPSGCRFHPRCPHVMEICRGEDPEFKVYGDNHYVACHFLDR' A
#
# COMPACT_ATOMS: atom_id res chain seq x y z
N ARG A 1 11.32 -13.30 10.29
CA ARG A 1 11.14 -13.71 8.87
C ARG A 1 9.65 -13.90 8.65
N ILE A 2 9.00 -13.02 7.89
CA ILE A 2 7.58 -13.15 7.56
C ILE A 2 7.50 -13.75 6.16
N VAL A 3 6.84 -14.91 6.04
CA VAL A 3 6.53 -15.51 4.74
C VAL A 3 5.27 -14.82 4.25
N LEU A 4 5.38 -14.07 3.16
CA LEU A 4 4.22 -13.40 2.56
C LEU A 4 3.42 -14.44 1.78
N GLU A 5 2.22 -14.74 2.24
CA GLU A 5 1.29 -15.63 1.55
C GLU A 5 0.55 -14.87 0.42
N GLY A 6 0.30 -15.53 -0.71
CA GLY A 6 -0.41 -14.98 -1.88
C GLY A 6 0.46 -14.70 -3.10
N ASP A 7 -0.13 -14.87 -4.30
CA ASP A 7 0.51 -14.63 -5.59
C ASP A 7 0.73 -13.15 -5.88
N VAL A 8 1.76 -12.84 -6.68
CA VAL A 8 1.99 -11.49 -7.19
C VAL A 8 0.84 -11.14 -8.15
N PRO A 9 0.04 -10.08 -7.88
CA PRO A 9 -1.05 -9.71 -8.76
C PRO A 9 -0.50 -9.36 -10.15
N SER A 10 -1.17 -9.83 -11.20
CA SER A 10 -0.78 -9.58 -12.58
C SER A 10 -0.67 -8.06 -12.83
N PRO A 11 0.46 -7.56 -13.37
CA PRO A 11 0.65 -6.13 -13.62
C PRO A 11 -0.32 -5.55 -14.65
N ILE A 12 -1.05 -6.40 -15.38
CA ILE A 12 -2.09 -6.01 -16.33
C ILE A 12 -3.35 -5.48 -15.63
N ASN A 13 -3.69 -5.99 -14.44
CA ASN A 13 -4.88 -5.60 -13.69
C ASN A 13 -4.48 -5.22 -12.26
N PRO A 14 -3.88 -4.03 -12.05
CA PRO A 14 -3.57 -3.58 -10.71
C PRO A 14 -4.87 -3.46 -9.89
N PRO A 15 -4.84 -3.85 -8.60
CA PRO A 15 -5.94 -3.56 -7.69
C PRO A 15 -6.21 -2.05 -7.60
N SER A 16 -7.47 -1.67 -7.37
CA SER A 16 -7.86 -0.28 -7.16
C SER A 16 -7.30 0.28 -5.85
N GLY A 17 -6.91 1.55 -5.86
CA GLY A 17 -6.26 2.18 -4.71
C GLY A 17 -4.87 1.58 -4.43
N CYS A 18 -4.49 1.54 -3.14
CA CYS A 18 -3.17 1.10 -2.73
C CYS A 18 -2.82 -0.31 -3.25
N ARG A 19 -1.82 -0.39 -4.13
CA ARG A 19 -1.37 -1.66 -4.77
C ARG A 19 -1.04 -2.78 -3.78
N PHE A 20 -0.68 -2.43 -2.55
CA PHE A 20 -0.31 -3.36 -1.49
C PHE A 20 -1.50 -3.82 -0.65
N HIS A 21 -2.69 -3.21 -0.79
CA HIS A 21 -3.87 -3.54 0.02
C HIS A 21 -4.25 -5.04 0.04
N PRO A 22 -4.05 -5.85 -1.02
CA PRO A 22 -4.38 -7.28 -0.96
C PRO A 22 -3.44 -8.09 -0.06
N ARG A 23 -2.24 -7.55 0.24
CA ARG A 23 -1.16 -8.24 0.97
C ARG A 23 -0.69 -7.48 2.21
N CYS A 24 -1.25 -6.31 2.49
CA CYS A 24 -0.85 -5.46 3.60
C CYS A 24 -1.51 -5.91 4.92
N PRO A 25 -0.75 -6.22 5.98
CA PRO A 25 -1.32 -6.58 7.28
C PRO A 25 -1.99 -5.40 7.99
N HIS A 26 -1.70 -4.16 7.56
CA HIS A 26 -2.28 -2.93 8.09
C HIS A 26 -3.30 -2.30 7.11
N VAL A 27 -3.93 -3.12 6.27
CA VAL A 27 -4.93 -2.63 5.30
C VAL A 27 -6.11 -1.95 6.01
N MET A 28 -6.50 -0.79 5.50
CA MET A 28 -7.67 -0.03 5.93
C MET A 28 -8.67 0.09 4.77
N GLU A 29 -9.88 0.56 5.05
CA GLU A 29 -10.92 0.73 4.03
C GLU A 29 -10.49 1.69 2.91
N ILE A 30 -9.89 2.83 3.28
CA ILE A 30 -9.33 3.81 2.34
C ILE A 30 -8.30 3.20 1.37
N CYS A 31 -7.55 2.19 1.80
CA CYS A 31 -6.53 1.54 0.97
C CYS A 31 -7.10 0.79 -0.24
N ARG A 32 -8.39 0.43 -0.23
CA ARG A 32 -9.05 -0.31 -1.33
C ARG A 32 -9.67 0.60 -2.38
N GLY A 33 -9.91 1.86 -2.03
CA GLY A 33 -10.58 2.85 -2.89
C GLY A 33 -9.65 3.92 -3.40
N GLU A 34 -8.64 4.32 -2.62
CA GLU A 34 -7.79 5.47 -2.91
C GLU A 34 -6.31 5.13 -2.90
N ASP A 35 -5.59 5.71 -3.87
CA ASP A 35 -4.14 5.66 -3.92
C ASP A 35 -3.55 6.57 -2.83
N PRO A 36 -2.57 6.09 -2.04
CA PRO A 36 -1.94 6.91 -1.03
C PRO A 36 -1.09 8.02 -1.65
N GLU A 37 -1.13 9.20 -1.04
CA GLU A 37 -0.32 10.34 -1.47
C GLU A 37 1.17 10.05 -1.27
N PHE A 38 1.99 10.36 -2.28
CA PHE A 38 3.43 10.23 -2.18
C PHE A 38 4.02 11.46 -1.50
N LYS A 39 4.41 11.31 -0.23
CA LYS A 39 4.88 12.42 0.60
C LYS A 39 6.14 12.11 1.40
N VAL A 40 6.78 13.18 1.86
CA VAL A 40 8.01 13.13 2.63
C VAL A 40 7.69 12.87 4.10
N TYR A 41 8.32 11.86 4.70
CA TYR A 41 8.16 11.47 6.10
C TYR A 41 9.46 11.58 6.93
N GLY A 42 10.47 12.28 6.41
CA GLY A 42 11.75 12.52 7.06
C GLY A 42 12.78 13.02 6.06
N ASP A 43 14.04 13.17 6.48
CA ASP A 43 15.10 13.68 5.59
C ASP A 43 15.33 12.73 4.40
N ASN A 44 14.88 13.16 3.21
CA ASN A 44 14.91 12.39 1.96
C ASN A 44 14.17 11.03 1.99
N HIS A 45 13.23 10.83 2.91
CA HIS A 45 12.42 9.61 2.96
C HIS A 45 11.01 9.87 2.44
N TYR A 46 10.62 9.15 1.39
CA TYR A 46 9.31 9.28 0.76
C TYR A 46 8.49 8.02 0.99
N VAL A 47 7.22 8.20 1.32
CA VAL A 47 6.30 7.11 1.57
C VAL A 47 4.95 7.45 0.93
N ALA A 48 4.32 6.43 0.34
CA ALA A 48 2.93 6.45 -0.06
C ALA A 48 2.18 5.41 0.77
N CYS A 49 1.71 5.79 1.96
CA CYS A 49 0.98 4.90 2.86
C CYS A 49 -0.04 5.66 3.73
N HIS A 50 -1.31 5.31 3.60
CA HIS A 50 -2.40 5.84 4.42
C HIS A 50 -2.25 5.55 5.92
N PHE A 51 -1.48 4.53 6.30
CA PHE A 51 -1.29 4.19 7.72
C PHE A 51 -0.50 5.26 8.49
N LEU A 52 0.35 6.01 7.79
CA LEU A 52 1.15 7.07 8.41
C LEU A 52 0.38 8.39 8.57
N ASP A 53 -0.74 8.54 7.85
CA ASP A 53 -1.67 9.68 7.94
C ASP A 53 -2.56 9.65 9.19
N ARG A 54 -2.38 8.64 10.04
CA ARG A 54 -3.15 8.41 11.25
C ARG A 54 -2.50 9.03 12.48
#